data_AF-A0A1A0MRD4-F1
#
_entry.id   AF-A0A1A0MRD4-F1
#
_cell.length_a   1.000
_cell.length_b   1.000
_cell.length_c   1.000
_cell.angle_alpha   90.00
_cell.angle_beta   90.00
_cell.angle_gamma   90.00
#
_symmetry.space_group_name_H-M   'P 1'
#
loop_
_entity.id
_entity.type
_entity.pdbx_description
1 polymer ?
#
loop_
_entity_poly.entity_id
_entity_poly.type
_entity_poly.pdbx_seq_one_letter_code
_entity_poly.pdbx_strand_id
1 'polypeptide(L)'
;MVDFGNFAGTINSLIWLLIVIVVIAVIVWAVRVAFAPRGGREYRERTVVQQPTPSQQPPPSGSLAPGWYPDQNDHRMMRYYDGRVWTSETRSA
;
A
#
# COMPACT_ATOMS: atom_id res chain seq x y z
N MET A 1 18.46 55.74 9.18
CA MET A 1 17.86 55.58 7.85
C MET A 1 17.58 54.11 7.66
N VAL A 2 16.33 53.71 7.48
CA VAL A 2 16.00 52.31 7.18
C VAL A 2 16.32 52.11 5.70
N ASP A 3 17.22 51.19 5.36
CA ASP A 3 17.63 50.95 3.98
C ASP A 3 16.54 50.21 3.20
N PHE A 4 15.56 50.97 2.70
CA PHE A 4 14.46 50.47 1.87
C PHE A 4 14.93 49.78 0.56
N GLY A 5 16.17 50.03 0.13
CA GLY A 5 16.77 49.37 -1.04
C GLY A 5 17.08 47.88 -0.84
N ASN A 6 17.46 47.47 0.38
CA ASN A 6 17.74 46.06 0.69
C ASN A 6 16.44 45.24 0.81
N PHE A 7 15.35 45.85 1.28
CA PHE A 7 14.05 45.20 1.41
C PHE A 7 13.50 44.70 0.07
N ALA A 8 13.66 45.46 -1.02
CA ALA A 8 13.19 45.04 -2.34
C ALA A 8 13.94 43.78 -2.83
N GLY A 9 15.25 43.72 -2.61
CA GLY A 9 16.08 42.55 -2.93
C GLY A 9 15.74 41.34 -2.05
N THR A 10 15.56 41.56 -0.74
CA THR A 10 15.15 40.52 0.21
C THR A 10 13.76 39.97 -0.10
N ILE A 11 12.78 40.82 -0.43
CA ILE A 11 11.42 40.40 -0.80
C ILE A 11 11.43 39.59 -2.10
N ASN A 12 12.17 40.03 -3.13
CA ASN A 12 12.28 39.27 -4.38
C ASN A 12 12.99 37.91 -4.17
N SER A 13 14.02 37.87 -3.31
CA SER A 13 14.68 36.63 -2.92
C SER A 13 13.74 35.70 -2.14
N LEU A 14 12.91 36.24 -1.25
CA LEU A 14 11.90 35.49 -0.50
C LEU A 14 10.86 34.87 -1.44
N ILE A 15 10.42 35.62 -2.46
CA ILE A 15 9.48 35.13 -3.47
C ILE A 15 10.10 33.96 -4.24
N TRP A 16 11.35 34.09 -4.71
CA TRP A 16 12.07 33.00 -5.38
C TRP A 16 12.25 31.77 -4.48
N LEU A 17 12.58 31.98 -3.19
CA LEU A 17 12.72 30.91 -2.21
C LEU A 17 11.41 30.16 -2.01
N LEU A 18 10.28 30.88 -1.87
CA LEU A 18 8.96 30.26 -1.76
C LEU A 18 8.60 29.45 -3.02
N ILE A 19 8.89 29.98 -4.21
CA ILE A 19 8.69 29.27 -5.48
C ILE A 19 9.48 27.95 -5.49
N VAL A 20 10.77 27.99 -5.12
CA VAL A 20 11.61 26.79 -5.07
C VAL A 20 11.08 25.77 -4.06
N ILE A 21 10.64 26.21 -2.87
CA ILE A 21 10.02 25.32 -1.88
C ILE A 21 8.77 24.64 -2.43
N VAL A 22 7.89 25.41 -3.09
CA VAL A 22 6.67 24.84 -3.71
C VAL A 22 7.03 23.85 -4.81
N VAL A 23 8.01 24.16 -5.67
CA VAL A 23 8.48 23.25 -6.71
C VAL A 23 9.02 21.95 -6.12
N ILE A 24 9.86 22.03 -5.09
CA ILE A 24 10.39 20.84 -4.39
C ILE A 24 9.25 20.03 -3.76
N ALA A 25 8.29 20.68 -3.11
CA ALA A 25 7.13 20.01 -2.51
C ALA A 25 6.28 19.28 -3.55
N VAL A 26 6.04 19.90 -4.71
CA VAL A 26 5.33 19.29 -5.85
C VAL A 26 6.11 18.10 -6.41
N ILE A 27 7.43 18.20 -6.55
CA ILE A 27 8.27 17.09 -7.01
C ILE A 27 8.20 15.93 -6.02
N VAL A 28 8.38 16.19 -4.72
CA VAL A 28 8.28 15.16 -3.67
C VAL A 28 6.90 14.51 -3.67
N TRP A 29 5.84 15.31 -3.80
CA TRP A 29 4.47 14.80 -3.89
C TRP A 29 4.27 13.95 -5.16
N ALA A 30 4.73 14.40 -6.32
CA ALA A 30 4.63 13.68 -7.58
C ALA A 30 5.41 12.35 -7.56
N VAL A 31 6.63 12.38 -7.00
CA VAL A 31 7.44 11.18 -6.73
C VAL A 31 6.70 10.24 -5.79
N ARG A 32 6.18 10.74 -4.66
CA ARG A 32 5.36 9.94 -3.74
C ARG A 32 4.12 9.36 -4.42
N VAL A 33 3.46 10.09 -5.32
CA VAL A 33 2.29 9.62 -6.08
C VAL A 33 2.69 8.59 -7.15
N ALA A 34 3.83 8.77 -7.81
CA ALA A 34 4.33 7.85 -8.83
C ALA A 34 4.86 6.54 -8.24
N PHE A 35 5.50 6.61 -7.07
CA PHE A 35 6.02 5.46 -6.31
C PHE A 35 5.03 4.90 -5.29
N ALA A 36 3.91 5.57 -5.02
CA ALA A 36 2.79 4.94 -4.34
C ALA A 36 2.31 3.80 -5.25
N PRO A 37 2.20 2.55 -4.75
CA PRO A 37 1.54 1.50 -5.49
C PRO A 37 0.17 2.05 -5.88
N ARG A 38 -0.13 1.99 -7.18
CA ARG A 38 -1.40 2.43 -7.78
C ARG A 38 -2.51 1.50 -7.29
N GLY A 39 -2.80 1.55 -5.99
CA GLY A 39 -3.81 0.77 -5.32
C GLY A 39 -5.15 1.44 -5.52
N GLY A 40 -5.91 0.91 -6.46
CA GLY A 40 -7.36 0.78 -6.32
C GLY A 40 -8.15 2.07 -6.20
N ARG A 41 -8.26 2.80 -7.30
CA ARG A 41 -9.47 3.56 -7.64
C ARG A 41 -9.85 3.01 -9.01
N GLU A 42 -10.88 2.20 -9.22
CA GLU A 42 -12.25 2.29 -8.75
C GLU A 42 -12.83 0.87 -8.64
N TYR A 43 -13.00 0.32 -7.43
CA TYR A 43 -14.11 -0.61 -7.22
C TYR A 43 -15.32 0.27 -6.96
N ARG A 44 -15.82 0.90 -8.03
CA ARG A 44 -17.16 1.47 -8.03
C ARG A 44 -18.11 0.29 -7.94
N GLU A 45 -18.41 -0.05 -6.69
CA GLU A 45 -19.44 -0.97 -6.25
C GLU A 45 -20.78 -0.50 -6.82
N ARG A 46 -21.04 -0.88 -8.07
CA ARG A 46 -22.32 -0.76 -8.74
C ARG A 46 -22.33 -1.72 -9.92
N THR A 47 -22.39 -3.00 -9.61
CA THR A 47 -23.44 -3.89 -10.10
C THR A 47 -23.43 -5.09 -9.15
N VAL A 48 -24.31 -5.05 -8.16
CA VAL A 48 -24.78 -6.25 -7.48
C VAL A 48 -25.30 -7.18 -8.58
N VAL A 49 -24.52 -8.21 -8.92
CA VAL A 49 -24.87 -9.55 -9.45
C VAL A 49 -23.63 -10.11 -10.17
N GLN A 50 -22.84 -10.92 -9.44
CA GLN A 50 -22.07 -12.10 -9.91
C GLN A 50 -21.27 -12.63 -8.71
N GLN A 51 -21.86 -13.54 -7.95
CA GLN A 51 -21.57 -14.98 -7.98
C GLN A 51 -20.16 -15.29 -7.42
N PRO A 52 -20.07 -15.97 -6.25
CA PRO A 52 -18.82 -16.13 -5.50
C PRO A 52 -17.88 -17.13 -6.18
N THR A 53 -16.77 -16.63 -6.69
CA THR A 53 -15.56 -17.44 -6.93
C THR A 53 -14.54 -17.01 -5.87
N PRO A 54 -14.00 -17.92 -5.03
CA PRO A 54 -12.89 -17.58 -4.14
C PRO A 54 -11.63 -17.42 -5.00
N SER A 55 -11.53 -16.28 -5.69
CA SER A 55 -10.39 -15.91 -6.52
C SER A 55 -9.29 -15.39 -5.59
N GLN A 56 -8.48 -16.33 -5.11
CA GLN A 56 -7.05 -16.19 -4.80
C GLN A 56 -6.53 -14.75 -4.68
N GLN A 57 -6.45 -14.28 -3.43
CA GLN A 57 -5.50 -13.24 -3.06
C GLN A 57 -4.09 -13.69 -3.48
N PRO A 58 -3.26 -12.81 -4.07
CA PRO A 58 -1.88 -13.14 -4.39
C PRO A 58 -1.17 -13.61 -3.11
N PRO A 59 -0.36 -14.69 -3.17
CA PRO A 59 0.23 -15.26 -1.97
C PRO A 59 1.04 -14.17 -1.27
N PRO A 60 0.75 -13.82 -0.01
CA PRO A 60 1.70 -13.06 0.77
C PRO A 60 2.99 -13.89 0.77
N SER A 61 4.07 -13.32 0.24
CA SER A 61 5.44 -13.77 0.47
C SER A 61 5.82 -13.49 1.93
N GLY A 62 5.05 -14.09 2.83
CA GLY A 62 5.13 -13.97 4.27
C GLY A 62 4.62 -15.28 4.84
N SER A 63 5.32 -15.77 5.85
CA SER A 63 4.95 -16.92 6.68
C SER A 63 3.43 -17.10 6.75
N LEU A 64 2.94 -18.29 6.38
CA LEU A 64 1.55 -18.68 6.57
C LEU A 64 1.11 -18.26 7.99
N ALA A 65 -0.06 -17.64 8.12
CA ALA A 65 -0.58 -17.33 9.45
C ALA A 65 -0.93 -18.65 10.18
N PRO A 66 -0.90 -18.71 11.52
CA PRO A 66 -1.40 -19.88 12.22
C PRO A 66 -2.87 -20.14 11.89
N GLY A 67 -3.23 -21.37 11.51
CA GLY A 67 -4.57 -21.70 11.06
C GLY A 67 -4.71 -23.05 10.36
N TRP A 68 -5.95 -23.39 10.02
CA TRP A 68 -6.27 -24.60 9.26
C TRP A 68 -6.14 -24.34 7.77
N TYR A 69 -5.34 -25.14 7.08
CA TYR A 69 -5.16 -25.08 5.63
C TYR A 69 -5.39 -26.47 5.01
N PRO A 70 -5.74 -26.58 3.72
CA PRO A 70 -5.86 -27.87 3.05
C PRO A 70 -4.56 -28.68 3.15
N ASP A 71 -4.66 -29.96 3.51
CA ASP A 71 -3.51 -30.85 3.54
C ASP A 71 -3.00 -31.10 2.11
N GLN A 72 -1.67 -31.09 1.93
CA GLN A 72 -1.04 -31.22 0.62
C GLN A 72 -1.12 -32.64 0.06
N ASN A 73 -1.27 -33.65 0.92
CA ASN A 73 -1.38 -35.05 0.50
C ASN A 73 -2.85 -35.45 0.29
N ASP A 74 -3.77 -34.89 1.09
CA ASP A 74 -5.21 -35.13 0.95
C ASP A 74 -6.00 -33.81 1.02
N HIS A 75 -6.45 -33.32 -0.14
CA HIS A 75 -7.24 -32.09 -0.25
C HIS A 75 -8.60 -32.16 0.47
N ARG A 76 -9.04 -33.34 0.93
CA ARG A 76 -10.27 -33.53 1.71
C ARG A 76 -10.08 -33.29 3.20
N MET A 77 -8.83 -33.13 3.63
CA MET A 77 -8.44 -32.86 5.01
C MET A 77 -7.85 -31.46 5.13
N MET A 78 -8.02 -30.87 6.30
CA MET A 78 -7.34 -29.65 6.71
C MET A 78 -6.26 -30.02 7.71
N ARG A 79 -5.07 -29.43 7.58
CA ARG A 79 -3.95 -29.54 8.51
C ARG A 79 -3.67 -28.19 9.16
N TYR A 80 -3.41 -28.20 10.47
CA TYR A 80 -3.13 -26.97 11.21
C TYR A 80 -1.66 -26.53 11.09
N TYR A 81 -1.44 -25.29 10.68
CA TYR A 81 -0.13 -24.61 10.69
C TYR A 81 -0.04 -23.71 11.93
N ASP A 82 1.06 -23.76 12.67
CA ASP A 82 1.22 -22.99 13.92
C ASP A 82 1.95 -21.63 13.74
N GLY A 83 2.26 -21.25 12.50
CA GLY A 83 3.06 -20.07 12.17
C GLY A 83 4.55 -20.37 11.94
N ARG A 84 5.01 -21.58 12.27
CA ARG A 84 6.39 -22.05 12.07
C ARG A 84 6.44 -23.36 11.29
N VAL A 85 5.66 -24.35 11.73
CA VAL A 85 5.61 -25.71 11.20
C VAL A 85 4.18 -26.23 11.07
N TRP A 86 4.02 -27.21 10.19
CA TRP A 86 2.76 -27.92 10.02
C TRP A 86 2.61 -28.98 11.12
N THR A 87 1.62 -28.81 11.99
CA THR A 87 1.30 -29.77 13.06
C THR A 87 0.70 -31.05 12.47
N SER A 88 0.71 -32.16 13.22
CA SER A 88 0.04 -33.41 12.80
C SER A 88 -1.48 -33.38 12.98
N GLU A 89 -2.03 -32.27 13.46
CA GLU A 89 -3.48 -32.14 13.68
C GLU A 89 -4.18 -32.00 12.33
N THR A 90 -5.04 -32.97 12.04
CA THR A 90 -5.87 -32.99 10.84
C THR A 90 -7.34 -33.05 11.20
N ARG A 91 -8.17 -32.42 10.38
CA ARG A 91 -9.63 -32.52 10.46
C ARG A 91 -10.23 -32.66 9.08
N SER A 92 -11.43 -33.23 8.99
CA SER A 92 -12.20 -33.21 7.75
C SER A 92 -12.52 -31.76 7.37
N ALA A 93 -12.41 -31.45 6.07
CA ALA A 93 -12.78 -30.14 5.54
C ALA A 93 -14.26 -29.82 5.74
#